data_AF-A0A972VKL6-F1
#
_entry.id   AF-A0A972VKL6-F1
#
_cell.length_a   1.000
_cell.length_b   1.000
_cell.length_c   1.000
_cell.angle_alpha   90.00
_cell.angle_beta   90.00
_cell.angle_gamma   90.00
#
_symmetry.space_group_name_H-M   'P 1'
#
loop_
_entity.id
_entity.type
_entity.pdbx_description
1 polymer ?
#
loop_
_entity_poly.entity_id
_entity_poly.type
_entity_poly.pdbx_seq_one_letter_code
_entity_poly.pdbx_strand_id
1 'polypeptide(L)'
;MILPKKINSRRKGSEYERKIAKAFGKIYGELRRTPLSGGMDWKGDIQSVDGKMPFHIECKKQEKLNIWKALKQAEDDCPDDKTPIVVFARNRSKDYVVIEMDEFLDIVKENC
;
A
#
# COMPACT_ATOMS: atom_id res chain seq x y z
N MET A 1 -0.73 16.12 -35.14
CA MET A 1 -0.86 16.18 -33.66
C MET A 1 -0.66 14.78 -33.10
N ILE A 2 0.37 14.56 -32.28
CA ILE A 2 0.56 13.28 -31.59
C ILE A 2 -0.33 13.31 -30.35
N LEU A 3 -1.33 12.43 -30.29
CA LEU A 3 -2.14 12.27 -29.08
C LEU A 3 -1.23 11.83 -27.92
N PRO A 4 -1.35 12.44 -26.73
CA PRO A 4 -0.55 12.02 -25.58
C PRO A 4 -0.83 10.54 -25.29
N LYS A 5 0.25 9.75 -25.21
CA LYS A 5 0.18 8.31 -24.96
C LYS A 5 -0.57 8.07 -23.65
N LYS A 6 -1.73 7.40 -23.72
CA LYS A 6 -2.57 7.09 -22.55
C LYS A 6 -1.70 6.39 -21.50
N ILE A 7 -1.60 6.98 -20.31
CA ILE A 7 -0.84 6.38 -19.20
C ILE A 7 -1.46 5.01 -18.90
N ASN A 8 -0.66 3.96 -18.99
CA ASN A 8 -1.09 2.62 -18.62
C ASN A 8 -1.16 2.54 -17.09
N SER A 9 -2.36 2.76 -16.54
CA SER A 9 -2.63 2.77 -15.10
C SER A 9 -2.21 1.48 -14.40
N ARG A 10 -2.34 0.32 -15.06
CA ARG A 10 -1.90 -0.98 -14.53
C ARG A 10 -0.39 -1.03 -14.35
N ARG A 11 0.39 -0.61 -15.38
CA ARG A 11 1.85 -0.55 -15.28
C ARG A 11 2.28 0.44 -14.19
N LYS A 12 1.64 1.61 -14.14
CA LYS A 12 1.89 2.65 -13.12
C LYS A 12 1.68 2.12 -11.70
N GLY A 13 0.57 1.41 -11.46
CA GLY A 13 0.28 0.76 -10.17
C GLY A 13 1.34 -0.27 -9.83
N SER A 14 1.65 -1.17 -10.78
CA SER A 14 2.63 -2.23 -10.55
C SER A 14 4.04 -1.69 -10.22
N GLU A 15 4.50 -0.66 -10.94
CA GLU A 15 5.77 0.01 -10.65
C GLU A 15 5.77 0.64 -9.26
N TYR A 16 4.64 1.20 -8.85
CA TYR A 16 4.50 1.82 -7.54
C TYR A 16 4.53 0.79 -6.41
N GLU A 17 3.77 -0.29 -6.50
CA GLU A 17 3.80 -1.38 -5.52
C GLU A 17 5.22 -1.98 -5.40
N ARG A 18 5.96 -2.12 -6.52
CA ARG A 18 7.37 -2.58 -6.48
C ARG A 18 8.26 -1.61 -5.72
N LYS A 19 8.07 -0.30 -5.92
CA LYS A 19 8.80 0.74 -5.18
C LYS A 19 8.52 0.64 -3.68
N ILE A 20 7.25 0.51 -3.28
CA ILE A 20 6.86 0.40 -1.87
C ILE A 20 7.37 -0.91 -1.25
N ALA A 21 7.23 -2.04 -1.96
CA ALA A 21 7.77 -3.33 -1.50
C ALA A 21 9.29 -3.26 -1.28
N LYS A 22 10.02 -2.59 -2.18
CA LYS A 22 11.47 -2.38 -2.00
C LYS A 22 11.78 -1.49 -0.78
N ALA A 23 10.92 -0.52 -0.46
CA ALA A 23 11.14 0.36 0.70
C ALA A 23 10.93 -0.39 2.02
N PHE A 24 9.80 -1.07 2.17
CA PHE A 24 9.50 -1.88 3.36
C PHE A 24 10.45 -3.08 3.49
N GLY A 25 10.86 -3.69 2.37
CA GLY A 25 11.77 -4.83 2.39
C GLY A 25 13.19 -4.52 2.89
N LYS A 26 13.59 -3.24 2.94
CA LYS A 26 14.84 -2.85 3.63
C LYS A 26 14.77 -3.05 5.15
N ILE A 27 13.55 -3.09 5.71
CA ILE A 27 13.28 -3.21 7.14
C ILE A 27 12.86 -4.65 7.45
N TYR A 28 11.92 -5.18 6.67
CA TYR A 28 11.27 -6.47 6.92
C TYR A 28 11.79 -7.63 6.06
N GLY A 29 12.82 -7.41 5.24
CA GLY A 29 13.38 -8.44 4.36
C GLY A 29 12.57 -8.71 3.09
N GLU A 30 12.46 -9.97 2.68
CA GLU A 30 11.81 -10.31 1.41
C GLU A 30 10.29 -10.07 1.47
N LEU A 31 9.78 -9.26 0.54
CA LEU A 31 8.35 -8.99 0.39
C LEU A 31 7.82 -9.50 -0.96
N ARG A 32 6.59 -10.01 -0.97
CA ARG A 32 5.84 -10.41 -2.17
C ARG A 32 4.75 -9.41 -2.47
N ARG A 33 4.44 -9.26 -3.75
CA ARG A 33 3.27 -8.49 -4.22
C ARG A 33 2.18 -9.46 -4.64
N THR A 34 0.93 -9.14 -4.35
CA THR A 34 -0.20 -9.97 -4.76
C THR A 34 -0.54 -9.66 -6.23
N PRO A 35 -0.51 -10.64 -7.14
CA PRO A 35 -0.95 -10.44 -8.51
C PRO A 35 -2.41 -9.98 -8.56
N LEU A 36 -2.67 -8.90 -9.31
CA LEU A 36 -4.02 -8.40 -9.60
C LEU A 36 -4.86 -7.96 -8.38
N SER A 37 -4.23 -7.64 -7.24
CA SER A 37 -4.87 -7.01 -6.06
C SER A 37 -6.20 -7.66 -5.63
N GLY A 38 -6.31 -9.00 -5.66
CA GLY A 38 -7.54 -9.71 -5.26
C GLY A 38 -7.97 -10.93 -6.11
N GLY A 39 -7.10 -11.45 -6.99
CA GLY A 39 -7.40 -12.66 -7.79
C GLY A 39 -7.12 -14.00 -7.08
N MET A 40 -6.74 -13.97 -5.81
CA MET A 40 -6.45 -15.15 -4.98
C MET A 40 -7.15 -15.00 -3.61
N ASP A 41 -7.26 -16.09 -2.85
CA ASP A 41 -7.87 -16.11 -1.50
C ASP A 41 -7.25 -15.11 -0.51
N TRP A 42 -6.06 -14.60 -0.84
CA TRP A 42 -5.33 -13.62 -0.04
C TRP A 42 -5.46 -12.20 -0.59
N LYS A 43 -5.85 -11.26 0.26
CA LYS A 43 -6.08 -9.84 -0.09
C LYS A 43 -4.96 -8.92 0.40
N GLY A 44 -4.73 -7.80 -0.29
CA GLY A 44 -3.67 -6.80 -0.01
C GLY A 44 -2.57 -6.74 -1.08
N ASP A 45 -1.90 -5.60 -1.24
CA ASP A 45 -0.96 -5.38 -2.36
C ASP A 45 0.46 -5.92 -2.09
N ILE A 46 0.92 -5.85 -0.84
CA ILE A 46 2.29 -6.18 -0.43
C ILE A 46 2.28 -6.93 0.90
N GLN A 47 3.07 -8.00 0.99
CA GLN A 47 3.18 -8.84 2.19
C GLN A 47 4.61 -9.26 2.44
N SER A 48 5.00 -9.44 3.71
CA SER A 48 6.28 -10.09 4.03
C SER A 48 6.16 -11.60 3.94
N VAL A 49 7.22 -12.25 3.47
CA VAL A 49 7.25 -13.71 3.29
C VAL A 49 7.20 -14.44 4.64
N ASP A 50 7.79 -13.84 5.67
CA ASP A 50 7.86 -14.41 7.03
C ASP A 50 6.66 -14.04 7.91
N GLY A 51 5.72 -13.25 7.40
CA GLY A 51 4.54 -12.77 8.13
C GLY A 51 4.81 -11.68 9.18
N LYS A 52 6.06 -11.27 9.42
CA LYS A 52 6.41 -10.35 10.52
C LYS A 52 6.09 -8.88 10.29
N MET A 53 5.73 -8.48 9.07
CA MET A 53 5.34 -7.10 8.81
C MET A 53 3.96 -6.84 9.43
N PRO A 54 3.83 -5.89 10.38
CA PRO A 54 2.60 -5.69 11.15
C PRO A 54 1.51 -4.93 10.37
N PHE A 55 1.73 -4.67 9.08
CA PHE A 55 0.86 -3.82 8.27
C PHE A 55 0.19 -4.59 7.14
N HIS A 56 -1.07 -4.26 6.88
CA HIS A 56 -1.75 -4.52 5.62
C HIS A 56 -1.65 -3.28 4.73
N ILE A 57 -1.03 -3.42 3.55
CA ILE A 57 -0.68 -2.27 2.70
C ILE A 57 -1.59 -2.20 1.47
N GLU A 58 -2.32 -1.10 1.35
CA GLU A 58 -3.04 -0.69 0.12
C GLU A 58 -2.26 0.42 -0.60
N CYS A 59 -1.86 0.20 -1.86
CA CYS A 59 -1.05 1.13 -2.65
C CYS A 59 -1.89 1.92 -3.66
N LYS A 60 -1.86 3.27 -3.59
CA LYS A 60 -2.57 4.14 -4.55
C LYS A 60 -1.65 5.14 -5.25
N LYS A 61 -1.40 4.94 -6.55
CA LYS A 61 -0.69 5.92 -7.42
C LYS A 61 -1.65 6.73 -8.31
N GLN A 62 -2.36 7.70 -7.74
CA GLN A 62 -3.44 8.41 -8.43
C GLN A 62 -3.28 9.93 -8.34
N GLU A 63 -3.72 10.67 -9.38
CA GLU A 63 -3.68 12.14 -9.37
C GLU A 63 -4.80 12.73 -8.50
N LYS A 64 -5.95 12.05 -8.45
CA LYS A 64 -7.10 12.35 -7.60
C LYS A 64 -7.44 11.07 -6.83
N LEU A 65 -7.06 11.03 -5.56
CA LEU A 65 -7.32 9.91 -4.67
C LEU A 65 -8.60 10.19 -3.88
N ASN A 66 -9.55 9.25 -3.89
CA ASN A 66 -10.60 9.22 -2.87
C ASN A 66 -10.03 8.47 -1.66
N ILE A 67 -9.55 9.22 -0.67
CA ILE A 67 -8.86 8.64 0.49
C ILE A 67 -9.79 7.79 1.34
N TRP A 68 -11.05 8.19 1.52
CA TRP A 68 -12.05 7.46 2.28
C TRP A 68 -12.32 6.07 1.69
N LYS A 69 -12.45 6.00 0.36
CA LYS A 69 -12.61 4.71 -0.31
C LYS A 69 -11.36 3.83 -0.17
N ALA A 70 -10.17 4.42 -0.20
CA ALA A 70 -8.93 3.67 -0.06
C ALA A 70 -8.73 3.16 1.37
N LEU A 71 -9.03 3.97 2.39
CA LEU A 71 -9.01 3.55 3.80
C LEU A 71 -10.00 2.41 4.04
N LYS A 72 -11.25 2.55 3.60
CA LYS A 72 -12.24 1.48 3.70
C LYS A 72 -11.78 0.18 3.02
N GLN A 73 -11.16 0.27 1.85
CA GLN A 73 -10.62 -0.92 1.18
C GLN A 73 -9.49 -1.55 1.99
N ALA A 74 -8.58 -0.74 2.53
CA ALA A 74 -7.49 -1.23 3.37
C ALA A 74 -8.03 -1.92 4.64
N GLU A 75 -9.03 -1.34 5.29
CA GLU A 75 -9.71 -1.90 6.47
C GLU A 75 -10.43 -3.21 6.14
N ASP A 76 -11.27 -3.23 5.09
CA ASP A 76 -12.09 -4.39 4.71
C ASP A 76 -11.25 -5.60 4.27
N ASP A 77 -10.06 -5.36 3.72
CA ASP A 77 -9.15 -6.40 3.24
C ASP A 77 -8.04 -6.75 4.27
N CYS A 78 -8.00 -6.04 5.40
CA CYS A 78 -6.99 -6.25 6.45
C CYS A 78 -7.27 -7.53 7.24
N PRO A 79 -6.27 -8.41 7.41
CA PRO A 79 -6.33 -9.47 8.41
C PRO A 79 -6.40 -8.91 9.84
N ASP A 80 -7.04 -9.64 10.75
CA ASP A 80 -7.23 -9.25 12.16
C ASP A 80 -5.91 -9.03 12.92
N ASP A 81 -4.80 -9.63 12.48
CA ASP A 81 -3.49 -9.55 13.11
C ASP A 81 -2.59 -8.42 12.55
N LYS A 82 -3.17 -7.50 11.77
CA LYS A 82 -2.43 -6.42 11.11
C LYS A 82 -3.14 -5.08 11.22
N THR A 83 -2.35 -4.02 11.12
CA THR A 83 -2.87 -2.65 11.05
C THR A 83 -3.02 -2.21 9.58
N PRO A 84 -4.20 -1.74 9.14
CA PRO A 84 -4.40 -1.27 7.77
C PRO A 84 -3.70 0.07 7.54
N ILE A 85 -2.94 0.18 6.45
CA ILE A 85 -2.35 1.44 6.00
C ILE A 85 -2.58 1.66 4.51
N VAL A 86 -2.72 2.93 4.13
CA VAL A 86 -2.74 3.33 2.72
C VAL A 86 -1.45 4.09 2.40
N VAL A 87 -0.70 3.57 1.43
CA VAL A 87 0.51 4.21 0.90
C VAL A 87 0.18 4.82 -0.46
N PHE A 88 0.33 6.14 -0.58
CA PHE A 88 -0.16 6.83 -1.77
C PHE A 88 0.74 7.97 -2.25
N ALA A 89 0.64 8.24 -3.54
CA ALA A 89 1.32 9.36 -4.18
C ALA A 89 0.67 9.78 -5.50
N ARG A 90 0.82 11.07 -5.83
CA ARG A 90 0.61 11.59 -7.19
C ARG A 90 1.86 11.39 -8.04
N ASN A 91 1.78 11.63 -9.34
CA ASN A 91 2.98 11.67 -10.19
C ASN A 91 3.93 12.77 -9.73
N ARG A 92 5.24 12.48 -9.76
CA ARG A 92 6.32 13.43 -9.38
C ARG A 92 6.11 14.09 -8.01
N SER A 93 5.52 13.36 -7.08
CA SER A 93 5.26 13.81 -5.72
C SER A 93 5.93 12.87 -4.72
N LYS A 94 6.07 13.34 -3.47
CA LYS A 94 6.47 12.50 -2.33
C LYS A 94 5.44 11.39 -2.09
N ASP A 95 5.88 10.32 -1.46
CA ASP A 95 5.01 9.26 -0.97
C ASP A 95 4.54 9.60 0.44
N TYR A 96 3.28 9.28 0.72
CA TYR A 96 2.65 9.48 2.01
C TYR A 96 2.09 8.15 2.49
N VAL A 97 2.04 7.99 3.80
CA VAL A 97 1.34 6.91 4.48
C VAL A 97 0.23 7.55 5.29
N VAL A 98 -0.96 6.95 5.28
CA VAL A 98 -2.02 7.24 6.24
C VAL A 98 -2.38 5.97 6.98
N ILE A 99 -2.70 6.16 8.23
CA ILE A 99 -3.08 5.17 9.24
C ILE A 99 -4.15 5.84 10.10
N GLU A 100 -5.02 5.05 10.72
CA GLU A 100 -5.96 5.53 11.72
C GLU A 100 -5.20 6.16 12.90
N MET A 101 -5.78 7.17 13.56
CA MET A 101 -5.08 7.95 14.57
C MET A 101 -4.79 7.14 15.84
N ASP A 102 -5.75 6.39 16.35
CA ASP A 102 -5.58 5.58 17.56
C ASP A 102 -4.55 4.46 17.32
N GLU A 103 -4.60 3.78 16.17
CA GLU A 103 -3.58 2.82 15.73
C GLU A 103 -2.18 3.45 15.68
N PHE A 104 -2.06 4.67 15.15
CA PHE A 104 -0.80 5.40 15.13
C PHE A 104 -0.31 5.73 16.55
N LEU A 105 -1.20 6.17 17.44
CA LEU A 105 -0.85 6.50 18.81
C LEU A 105 -0.40 5.26 19.59
N ASP A 106 -0.99 4.10 19.33
CA ASP A 106 -0.57 2.84 19.96
C ASP A 106 0.83 2.43 19.50
N ILE A 107 1.13 2.52 18.19
CA ILE A 107 2.50 2.33 17.68
C ILE A 107 3.49 3.30 18.34
N VAL A 108 3.11 4.58 18.49
CA VAL A 108 3.97 5.58 19.14
C VAL A 108 4.25 5.20 20.60
N LYS A 109 3.25 4.72 21.35
CA LYS A 109 3.44 4.29 22.76
C LYS A 109 4.36 3.08 22.89
N GLU A 110 4.28 2.11 21.98
CA GLU A 110 5.14 0.92 22.01
C GLU A 110 6.62 1.22 21.72
N ASN A 111 6.89 2.37 21.09
CA ASN A 111 8.23 2.78 20.65
C ASN A 111 8.79 3.98 21.42
N CYS A 112 8.12 4.41 22.51
CA CYS A 112 8.58 5.43 23.45
C CYS A 112 8.87 4.81 24.82
#